data_AF-R5PS89-F1
#
_entry.id   AF-R5PS89-F1
#
_cell.length_a   1.000
_cell.length_b   1.000
_cell.length_c   1.000
_cell.angle_alpha   90.00
_cell.angle_beta   90.00
_cell.angle_gamma   90.00
#
_symmetry.space_group_name_H-M   'P 1'
#
loop_
_entity.id
_entity.type
_entity.pdbx_description
1 polymer ?
#
loop_
_entity_poly.entity_id
_entity_poly.type
_entity_poly.pdbx_seq_one_letter_code
_entity_poly.pdbx_strand_id
1 'polypeptide(L)' 'MNRQTKEIIHYCCAIASLFFGFSLCFIGFFFAPTGEVSDSCLWILGQCFVFAGSVFGITLYVKQEIKKELRNESK' A
#
# COMPACT_ATOMS: atom_id res chain seq x y z
N MET A 1 20.48 -9.38 -11.59
CA MET A 1 19.53 -8.26 -11.38
C MET A 1 19.44 -7.99 -9.88
N ASN A 2 19.84 -6.81 -9.43
CA ASN A 2 20.03 -6.49 -8.00
C ASN A 2 18.74 -6.73 -7.17
N ARG A 3 18.86 -7.48 -6.06
CA ARG A 3 17.74 -7.77 -5.12
C ARG A 3 17.04 -6.50 -4.64
N GLN A 4 17.81 -5.43 -4.45
CA GLN A 4 17.33 -4.11 -4.05
C GLN A 4 16.33 -3.50 -5.05
N THR A 5 16.55 -3.68 -6.36
CA THR A 5 15.65 -3.16 -7.40
C THR A 5 14.30 -3.87 -7.39
N LYS A 6 14.25 -5.17 -7.08
CA LYS A 6 12.99 -5.92 -6.97
C LYS A 6 12.16 -5.42 -5.79
N GLU A 7 12.77 -5.20 -4.62
CA GLU A 7 12.06 -4.64 -3.46
C GLU A 7 11.55 -3.23 -3.71
N ILE A 8 12.35 -2.37 -4.36
CA ILE A 8 11.94 -1.01 -4.72
C ILE A 8 10.75 -1.03 -5.69
N ILE A 9 10.73 -1.96 -6.64
CA ILE A 9 9.59 -2.12 -7.57
C ILE A 9 8.34 -2.57 -6.81
N HIS A 10 8.46 -3.50 -5.85
CA HIS A 10 7.32 -3.92 -5.03
C HIS A 10 6.78 -2.77 -4.17
N TYR A 11 7.66 -1.99 -3.55
CA TYR A 11 7.30 -0.79 -2.80
C TYR A 11 6.64 0.27 -3.70
N CYS A 12 7.22 0.52 -4.87
CA CYS A 12 6.71 1.48 -5.84
C CYS A 12 5.32 1.07 -6.34
N CYS A 13 5.10 -0.22 -6.62
CA CYS A 13 3.80 -0.76 -7.03
C CYS A 13 2.75 -0.64 -5.91
N ALA A 14 3.14 -0.87 -4.66
CA ALA A 14 2.27 -0.68 -3.50
C ALA A 14 1.80 0.78 -3.37
N ILE A 15 2.74 1.72 -3.44
CA ILE A 15 2.48 3.16 -3.38
C ILE A 15 1.64 3.61 -4.58
N ALA A 16 1.93 3.11 -5.77
CA ALA A 16 1.18 3.42 -6.99
C ALA A 16 -0.28 2.94 -6.89
N SER A 17 -0.53 1.74 -6.36
CA SER A 17 -1.90 1.22 -6.17
C SER A 17 -2.70 2.02 -5.14
N LEU A 18 -2.03 2.54 -4.10
CA LEU A 18 -2.64 3.47 -3.14
C LEU A 18 -3.03 4.79 -3.77
N PHE A 19 -2.10 5.39 -4.51
CA PHE A 19 -2.34 6.67 -5.19
C PHE A 19 -3.45 6.54 -6.22
N PHE A 20 -3.52 5.41 -6.93
CA PHE A 20 -4.59 5.11 -7.86
C PHE A 20 -5.95 5.04 -7.17
N GLY A 21 -6.06 4.28 -6.06
CA GLY A 21 -7.29 4.20 -5.27
C GLY A 21 -7.72 5.55 -4.68
N PHE A 22 -6.76 6.34 -4.19
CA PHE A 22 -7.01 7.68 -3.67
C PHE A 22 -7.50 8.64 -4.76
N SER A 23 -6.90 8.60 -5.94
CA SER A 23 -7.26 9.44 -7.08
C SER A 23 -8.66 9.10 -7.62
N LEU A 24 -9.01 7.80 -7.70
CA LEU A 24 -10.38 7.39 -8.04
C LEU A 24 -11.41 7.87 -7.03
N CYS A 25 -11.07 7.84 -5.73
CA CYS A 25 -11.96 8.34 -4.69
C CYS A 25 -12.16 9.86 -4.79
N PHE A 26 -11.08 10.60 -5.10
CA PHE A 26 -11.11 12.04 -5.30
C PHE A 26 -11.94 12.44 -6.54
N ILE A 27 -11.81 11.69 -7.65
CA ILE A 27 -12.62 11.88 -8.86
C ILE A 27 -14.08 11.47 -8.62
N GLY A 28 -14.32 10.38 -7.87
CA GLY A 28 -15.66 9.93 -7.48
C GLY A 28 -16.38 10.90 -6.55
N PHE A 29 -15.64 11.73 -5.81
CA PHE A 29 -16.20 12.84 -5.03
C PHE A 29 -16.55 14.06 -5.90
N PHE A 30 -15.92 14.18 -7.07
CA PHE A 30 -16.10 15.30 -8.01
C PHE A 30 -17.20 15.03 -9.06
N PHE A 31 -17.47 13.76 -9.39
CA PHE A 31 -18.60 13.35 -10.24
C PHE A 31 -19.87 13.12 -9.38
N ALA A 32 -20.94 13.83 -9.71
CA ALA A 32 -22.23 13.93 -9.01
C ALA A 32 -22.80 12.60 -8.43
N PRO A 33 -23.54 12.62 -7.30
CA PRO A 33 -24.28 13.74 -6.71
C PRO A 33 -23.62 14.38 -5.48
N THR A 34 -23.58 15.71 -5.49
CA THR A 34 -23.15 16.56 -4.36
C THR A 34 -24.05 16.32 -3.15
N GLY A 35 -23.52 15.67 -2.11
CA GLY A 35 -24.15 15.63 -0.77
C GLY A 35 -24.15 14.26 -0.08
N GLU A 36 -23.98 13.17 -0.81
CA GLU A 36 -23.92 11.81 -0.24
C GLU A 36 -22.60 11.15 -0.62
N VAL A 37 -21.79 10.84 0.40
CA VAL A 37 -20.65 9.94 0.21
C VAL A 37 -21.25 8.58 -0.10
N SER A 38 -21.26 8.18 -1.37
CA SER A 38 -21.76 6.87 -1.78
C SER A 38 -21.03 5.78 -1.00
N ASP A 39 -21.77 4.94 -0.27
CA ASP A 39 -21.22 3.83 0.53
C ASP A 39 -20.21 2.99 -0.27
N SER A 40 -20.45 2.83 -1.57
CA SER A 40 -19.57 2.13 -2.52
C SER A 40 -18.18 2.76 -2.66
N CYS A 41 -18.07 4.08 -2.64
CA CYS A 41 -16.77 4.77 -2.71
C CYS A 41 -15.98 4.61 -1.41
N LEU A 42 -16.63 4.77 -0.26
CA LEU A 42 -16.00 4.60 1.04
C LEU A 42 -15.56 3.15 1.24
N TRP A 43 -16.36 2.19 0.76
CA TRP A 43 -16.03 0.77 0.75
C TRP A 43 -14.80 0.46 -0.11
N ILE A 44 -14.75 0.95 -1.34
CA ILE A 44 -13.61 0.74 -2.25
C ILE A 44 -12.34 1.38 -1.69
N LEU A 45 -12.42 2.58 -1.11
CA LEU A 45 -11.28 3.22 -0.44
C LEU A 45 -10.78 2.40 0.74
N GLY A 46 -11.70 1.86 1.56
CA GLY A 46 -11.39 0.95 2.65
C GLY A 46 -10.63 -0.29 2.17
N GLN A 47 -11.07 -0.90 1.06
CA GLN A 47 -10.36 -2.04 0.46
C GLN A 47 -8.96 -1.66 -0.04
N CYS A 48 -8.79 -0.48 -0.65
CA CYS A 48 -7.47 0.02 -1.03
C CYS A 48 -6.55 0.22 0.19
N PHE A 49 -7.06 0.72 1.31
CA PHE A 49 -6.30 0.88 2.56
C PHE A 49 -5.93 -0.45 3.20
N VAL A 50 -6.84 -1.44 3.22
CA VAL A 50 -6.55 -2.78 3.74
C VAL A 50 -5.47 -3.47 2.90
N PHE A 51 -5.56 -3.37 1.56
CA PHE A 51 -4.56 -3.91 0.65
C PHE A 51 -3.19 -3.26 0.89
N ALA A 52 -3.15 -1.94 0.96
CA ALA A 52 -1.91 -1.21 1.21
C ALA A 52 -1.30 -1.50 2.58
N GLY A 53 -2.12 -1.51 3.64
CA GLY A 53 -1.70 -1.85 4.99
C GLY A 53 -1.10 -3.25 5.06
N SER A 54 -1.69 -4.22 4.34
CA SER A 54 -1.17 -5.59 4.25
C SER A 54 0.20 -5.62 3.56
N VAL A 55 0.36 -4.91 2.44
CA VAL A 55 1.63 -4.85 1.70
C VAL A 55 2.72 -4.17 2.52
N PHE A 56 2.43 -3.04 3.17
CA PHE A 56 3.42 -2.37 4.02
C PHE A 56 3.76 -3.16 5.29
N GLY A 57 2.76 -3.80 5.91
CA GLY A 57 2.95 -4.62 7.12
C GLY A 57 3.88 -5.80 6.87
N ILE A 58 3.65 -6.54 5.78
CA ILE A 58 4.51 -7.66 5.37
C ILE A 58 5.93 -7.15 5.05
N THR A 59 6.04 -6.00 4.40
CA THR A 59 7.36 -5.48 4.01
C THR A 59 8.20 -5.02 5.21
N LEU A 60 7.58 -4.37 6.21
CA LEU A 60 8.25 -4.03 7.47
C LEU A 60 8.64 -5.28 8.25
N TYR A 61 7.77 -6.29 8.28
CA TYR A 61 8.05 -7.58 8.92
C TYR A 61 9.27 -8.27 8.31
N VAL A 62 9.33 -8.38 6.98
CA VAL A 62 10.46 -8.98 6.26
C VAL A 62 11.76 -8.22 6.52
N LYS A 63 11.73 -6.88 6.51
CA LYS A 63 12.92 -6.06 6.85
C LYS A 63 13.41 -6.30 8.27
N GLN A 64 12.49 -6.42 9.23
CA GLN A 64 12.84 -6.66 10.62
C GLN A 64 13.42 -8.06 10.82
N GLU A 65 12.87 -9.08 10.15
CA GLU A 65 13.33 -10.45 10.25
C GLU A 65 14.73 -10.62 9.64
N ILE A 66 14.97 -10.06 8.45
CA ILE A 66 16.29 -10.04 7.83
C ILE A 66 17.31 -9.31 8.72
N LYS A 67 16.89 -8.19 9.34
CA LYS A 67 17.76 -7.43 10.25
C LYS A 67 18.09 -8.21 11.54
N LYS A 68 17.15 -8.99 12.07
CA LYS A 68 17.40 -9.87 13.22
C LYS A 68 18.40 -10.96 12.86
N GLU A 69 18.23 -11.60 11.70
CA GLU A 69 19.08 -12.72 11.32
C GLU A 69 20.52 -12.30 11.03
N LEU A 70 20.71 -11.16 10.34
CA LEU A 70 22.03 -10.54 10.18
C LEU A 70 22.70 -10.16 11.50
N ARG A 71 21.92 -9.83 12.54
CA ARG A 71 22.45 -9.52 13.87
C ARG A 71 22.86 -10.78 14.64
N ASN A 72 22.19 -11.91 14.43
CA ASN A 72 22.54 -13.19 15.06
C ASN A 72 23.84 -13.78 14.48
N GLU A 73 24.07 -13.66 13.17
CA GLU A 73 25.31 -14.16 12.53
C GLU A 73 26.57 -13.35 12.90
N SER A 74 26.42 -12.11 13.39
CA SER A 74 27.55 -11.27 13.80
C SER A 74 27.97 -11.50 15.26
N LYS A 75 27.37 -12.45 15.98
CA LYS A 75 27.64 -12.76 17.39
C LYS A 75 28.26 -14.14 17.55
#